data_AF-A0A3B3QD00-F1
#
_entry.id   AF-A0A3B3QD00-F1
#
_cell.length_a   1.000
_cell.length_b   1.000
_cell.length_c   1.000
_cell.angle_alpha   90.00
_cell.angle_beta   90.00
_cell.angle_gamma   90.00
#
_symmetry.space_group_name_H-M   'P 1'
#
loop_
_entity.id
_entity.type
_entity.pdbx_description
1 polymer ?
#
loop_
_entity_poly.entity_id
_entity_poly.type
_entity_poly.pdbx_seq_one_letter_code
_entity_poly.pdbx_strand_id
1 'polypeptide(L)'
;MWQKDLLPMLVPRYPSSPGSLSVQQHILRTLRSLEAGWDTEEDRFQAYTPYGYMTFTNIIATLNPASRRRLVLACHYDSKYYPPQWHGREFLGATDSAVPCAMLLELARALDQELITLKDSSPDLSLQLIFFDGEEALYQWTSTDSLYGSRHLAKKMEETVHPPGATDTNLLHGIDLFVLLDLIGASTPRFGNQFPNTAKWLSRLQNIERRLHAMGQLEDHPIAVQYFWPGLPVGPVEDDHKPFLNKGVRVLHLIPTPFPSVWHTFDDNEENLDRATVQNLSKILQVFVLEYLNM
;
A
#
# COMPACT_ATOMS: atom_id res chain seq x y z
N MET A 1 -0.89 15.07 -5.14
CA MET A 1 0.10 14.22 -4.48
C MET A 1 1.14 14.98 -3.65
N TRP A 2 2.25 15.50 -4.19
CA TRP A 2 3.43 15.88 -3.37
C TRP A 2 3.14 16.82 -2.18
N GLN A 3 2.64 18.02 -2.44
CA GLN A 3 2.37 19.00 -1.38
C GLN A 3 1.17 18.61 -0.49
N LYS A 4 0.17 17.92 -1.06
CA LYS A 4 -1.11 17.67 -0.41
C LYS A 4 -1.10 16.41 0.45
N ASP A 5 -0.42 15.37 -0.01
CA ASP A 5 -0.49 14.01 0.55
C ASP A 5 0.85 13.54 1.11
N LEU A 6 1.96 13.79 0.39
CA LEU A 6 3.27 13.29 0.81
C LEU A 6 3.88 14.14 1.94
N LEU A 7 3.98 15.46 1.77
CA LEU A 7 4.60 16.33 2.79
C LEU A 7 3.96 16.19 4.18
N PRO A 8 2.62 16.09 4.34
CA PRO A 8 2.01 15.86 5.65
C PRO A 8 2.38 14.50 6.30
N MET A 9 2.85 13.53 5.51
CA MET A 9 3.24 12.21 5.99
C MET A 9 4.74 12.08 6.27
N LEU A 10 5.57 13.04 5.80
CA LEU A 10 7.01 13.09 6.07
C LEU A 10 7.32 13.62 7.47
N VAL A 11 6.82 12.89 8.46
CA VAL A 11 7.02 13.11 9.89
C VAL A 11 7.31 11.75 10.55
N PRO A 12 8.04 11.70 11.68
CA PRO A 12 8.14 10.48 12.47
C PRO A 12 6.74 10.01 12.91
N ARG A 13 6.37 8.79 12.52
CA ARG A 13 5.00 8.27 12.62
C ARG A 13 4.95 6.81 13.08
N TYR A 14 5.88 6.40 13.94
CA TYR A 14 5.84 5.10 14.61
C TYR A 14 4.54 4.92 15.43
N PRO A 15 4.10 3.67 15.71
CA PRO A 15 2.81 3.41 16.35
C PRO A 15 2.61 4.22 17.64
N SER A 16 1.38 4.72 17.84
CA SER A 16 0.99 5.56 18.98
C SER A 16 1.70 6.93 19.14
N SER A 17 2.58 7.32 18.21
CA SER A 17 3.18 8.67 18.22
C SER A 17 2.19 9.78 17.80
N PRO A 18 2.46 11.06 18.14
CA PRO A 18 1.68 12.18 17.62
C PRO A 18 1.67 12.25 16.09
N GLY A 19 2.78 11.89 15.43
CA GLY A 19 2.86 11.85 13.96
C GLY A 19 2.01 10.75 13.36
N SER A 20 1.98 9.54 13.96
CA SER A 20 1.08 8.45 13.56
C SER A 20 -0.38 8.91 13.60
N LEU A 21 -0.81 9.55 14.70
CA LEU A 21 -2.17 10.08 14.81
C LEU A 21 -2.45 11.16 13.75
N SER A 22 -1.50 12.07 13.47
CA SER A 22 -1.66 13.11 12.46
C SER A 22 -1.82 12.52 11.05
N VAL A 23 -1.03 11.50 10.72
CA VAL A 23 -1.10 10.78 9.44
C VAL A 23 -2.41 10.00 9.31
N GLN A 24 -2.86 9.30 10.36
CA GLN A 24 -4.17 8.63 10.38
C GLN A 24 -5.29 9.63 10.05
N GLN A 25 -5.31 10.78 10.72
CA GLN A 25 -6.31 11.82 10.49
C GLN A 25 -6.19 12.45 9.10
N HIS A 26 -4.99 12.53 8.54
CA HIS A 26 -4.79 13.02 7.18
C HIS A 26 -5.35 12.04 6.14
N ILE A 27 -5.07 10.74 6.26
CA ILE A 27 -5.61 9.69 5.39
C ILE A 27 -7.15 9.70 5.42
N LEU A 28 -7.73 9.62 6.63
CA LEU A 28 -9.18 9.57 6.81
C LEU A 28 -9.87 10.82 6.25
N ARG A 29 -9.36 12.02 6.56
CA ARG A 29 -9.95 13.27 6.04
C ARG A 29 -9.87 13.34 4.52
N THR A 30 -8.76 12.90 3.93
CA THR A 30 -8.60 12.90 2.47
C THR A 30 -9.63 12.00 1.82
N LEU A 31 -9.74 10.73 2.25
CA LEU A 31 -10.68 9.77 1.68
C LEU A 31 -12.14 10.16 1.90
N ARG A 32 -12.49 10.66 3.09
CA ARG A 32 -13.85 11.14 3.40
C ARG A 32 -14.25 12.40 2.64
N SER A 33 -13.28 13.14 2.08
CA SER A 33 -13.56 14.35 1.28
C SER A 33 -13.85 14.08 -0.19
N LEU A 34 -13.59 12.86 -0.67
CA LEU A 34 -13.79 12.46 -2.06
C LEU A 34 -15.27 12.19 -2.36
N GLU A 35 -15.72 12.53 -3.56
CA GLU A 35 -17.13 12.44 -3.97
C GLU A 35 -17.57 10.98 -4.21
N ALA A 36 -16.64 10.07 -4.50
CA ALA A 36 -16.91 8.64 -4.57
C ALA A 36 -17.48 8.05 -3.25
N GLY A 37 -17.32 8.77 -2.14
CA GLY A 37 -17.98 8.45 -0.87
C GLY A 37 -17.49 7.14 -0.26
N TRP A 38 -16.18 7.04 -0.04
CA TRP A 38 -15.52 5.87 0.55
C TRP A 38 -16.08 5.53 1.94
N ASP A 39 -16.35 4.25 2.19
CA ASP A 39 -16.64 3.74 3.52
C ASP A 39 -15.33 3.49 4.27
N THR A 40 -15.06 4.30 5.30
CA THR A 40 -13.80 4.25 6.06
C THR A 40 -14.00 3.60 7.43
N GLU A 41 -13.19 2.61 7.74
CA GLU A 41 -13.13 1.92 9.03
C GLU A 41 -11.74 2.10 9.68
N GLU A 42 -11.74 2.31 10.99
CA GLU A 42 -10.54 2.30 11.83
C GLU A 42 -10.51 0.98 12.63
N ASP A 43 -9.65 0.04 12.22
CA ASP A 43 -9.46 -1.24 12.91
C ASP A 43 -8.44 -1.06 14.04
N ARG A 44 -8.94 -0.63 15.19
CA ARG A 44 -8.14 -0.28 16.37
C ARG A 44 -8.04 -1.44 17.36
N PHE A 45 -6.81 -1.77 17.77
CA PHE A 45 -6.54 -2.86 18.73
C PHE A 45 -5.30 -2.56 19.59
N GLN A 46 -5.11 -3.37 20.64
CA GLN A 46 -3.90 -3.34 21.47
C GLN A 46 -3.12 -4.64 21.29
N ALA A 47 -1.79 -4.53 21.22
CA ALA A 47 -0.89 -5.68 21.20
C ALA A 47 0.31 -5.46 22.13
N TYR A 48 0.85 -6.57 22.64
CA TYR A 48 2.08 -6.54 23.42
C TYR A 48 3.29 -6.44 22.49
N THR A 49 4.22 -5.56 22.84
CA THR A 49 5.43 -5.27 22.07
C THR A 49 6.67 -5.39 22.98
N PRO A 50 7.89 -5.33 22.44
CA PRO A 50 9.11 -5.22 23.26
C PRO A 50 9.11 -4.03 24.23
N TYR A 51 8.26 -3.01 23.99
CA TYR A 51 8.10 -1.82 24.84
C TYR A 51 6.81 -1.82 25.67
N GLY A 52 6.12 -2.96 25.78
CA GLY A 52 4.85 -3.10 26.49
C GLY A 52 3.64 -2.99 25.57
N TYR A 53 2.45 -2.77 26.14
CA TYR A 53 1.23 -2.65 25.35
C TYR A 53 1.20 -1.35 24.56
N MET A 54 0.97 -1.47 23.25
CA MET A 54 0.77 -0.34 22.34
C MET A 54 -0.56 -0.47 21.61
N THR A 55 -1.08 0.68 21.17
CA THR A 55 -2.29 0.73 20.34
C THR A 55 -1.89 0.85 18.88
N PHE A 56 -2.55 0.06 18.05
CA PHE A 56 -2.39 0.07 16.60
C PHE A 56 -3.76 0.36 15.96
N THR A 57 -3.77 1.05 14.83
CA THR A 57 -4.98 1.37 14.09
C THR A 57 -4.75 1.20 12.59
N ASN A 58 -5.23 0.10 12.00
CA ASN A 58 -5.29 0.01 10.55
C ASN A 58 -6.39 0.94 10.02
N ILE A 59 -6.20 1.55 8.85
CA ILE A 59 -7.25 2.29 8.15
C ILE A 59 -7.66 1.48 6.92
N ILE A 60 -8.95 1.15 6.85
CA ILE A 60 -9.54 0.45 5.72
C ILE A 60 -10.51 1.40 5.05
N ALA A 61 -10.41 1.58 3.74
CA ALA A 61 -11.37 2.33 2.95
C ALA A 61 -11.91 1.45 1.82
N THR A 62 -13.22 1.24 1.79
CA THR A 62 -13.89 0.41 0.80
C THR A 62 -14.86 1.24 -0.02
N LEU A 63 -14.72 1.24 -1.35
CA LEU A 63 -15.56 2.07 -2.22
C LEU A 63 -17.02 1.61 -2.19
N ASN A 64 -17.26 0.30 -2.28
CA ASN A 64 -18.56 -0.33 -2.10
C ASN A 64 -18.47 -1.56 -1.19
N PRO A 65 -18.80 -1.44 0.10
CA PRO A 65 -18.77 -2.55 1.05
C PRO A 65 -19.63 -3.75 0.66
N ALA A 66 -20.72 -3.52 -0.08
CA ALA A 66 -21.67 -4.54 -0.52
C ALA A 66 -21.15 -5.42 -1.67
N SER A 67 -20.13 -4.99 -2.40
CA SER A 67 -19.50 -5.78 -3.47
C SER A 67 -18.86 -7.05 -2.92
N ARG A 68 -19.05 -8.18 -3.59
CA ARG A 68 -18.52 -9.48 -3.13
C ARG A 68 -17.01 -9.55 -3.28
N ARG A 69 -16.46 -8.92 -4.32
CA ARG A 69 -15.05 -8.97 -4.70
C ARG A 69 -14.42 -7.59 -4.59
N ARG A 70 -13.13 -7.55 -4.26
CA ARG A 70 -12.36 -6.32 -4.08
C ARG A 70 -10.97 -6.49 -4.67
N LEU A 71 -10.58 -5.57 -5.56
CA LEU A 71 -9.16 -5.29 -5.76
C LEU A 71 -8.68 -4.55 -4.51
N VAL A 72 -7.68 -5.08 -3.82
CA VAL A 72 -7.10 -4.45 -2.63
C VAL A 72 -5.77 -3.83 -3.03
N LEU A 73 -5.60 -2.54 -2.76
CA LEU A 73 -4.29 -1.88 -2.75
C LEU A 73 -3.92 -1.58 -1.31
N ALA A 74 -2.69 -1.85 -0.93
CA ALA A 74 -2.24 -1.65 0.43
C ALA A 74 -0.82 -1.09 0.52
N CYS A 75 -0.54 -0.48 1.66
CA CYS A 75 0.79 -0.11 2.15
C CYS A 75 0.72 0.01 3.68
N HIS A 76 1.86 0.14 4.35
CA HIS A 76 1.89 0.55 5.74
C HIS A 76 2.08 2.07 5.86
N TYR A 77 1.47 2.68 6.87
CA TYR A 77 1.62 4.13 7.11
C TYR A 77 2.50 4.43 8.32
N ASP A 78 2.84 3.46 9.16
CA ASP A 78 3.80 3.70 10.23
C ASP A 78 5.19 3.95 9.66
N SER A 79 6.09 4.44 10.51
CA SER A 79 7.52 4.55 10.20
C SER A 79 8.28 3.82 11.29
N LYS A 80 9.41 3.21 10.93
CA LYS A 80 10.27 2.52 11.90
C LYS A 80 10.62 3.39 13.11
N TYR A 81 10.48 2.81 14.30
CA TYR A 81 10.90 3.45 15.54
C TYR A 81 12.43 3.36 15.70
N TYR A 82 13.08 4.51 15.87
CA TYR A 82 14.48 4.58 16.28
C TYR A 82 14.57 5.06 17.74
N PRO A 83 15.16 4.25 18.64
CA PRO A 83 15.21 4.57 20.07
C PRO A 83 16.13 5.75 20.41
N PRO A 84 16.06 6.27 21.65
CA PRO A 84 16.69 7.54 22.04
C PRO A 84 18.18 7.67 21.73
N GLN A 85 18.96 6.58 21.65
CA GLN A 85 20.39 6.69 21.30
C GLN A 85 20.66 7.39 19.95
N TRP A 86 19.64 7.54 19.10
CA TRP A 86 19.69 8.27 17.83
C TRP A 86 19.25 9.75 17.93
N HIS A 87 19.28 10.34 19.13
CA HIS A 87 18.91 11.73 19.40
C HIS A 87 19.37 12.72 18.31
N GLY A 88 18.44 13.55 17.83
CA GLY A 88 18.71 14.60 16.83
C GLY A 88 18.61 14.15 15.37
N ARG A 89 18.35 12.85 15.11
CA ARG A 89 17.98 12.35 13.78
C ARG A 89 16.57 11.78 13.81
N GLU A 90 15.78 12.15 12.83
CA GLU A 90 14.40 11.69 12.65
C GLU A 90 14.33 10.77 11.45
N PHE A 91 13.86 9.55 11.64
CA PHE A 91 13.59 8.65 10.52
C PHE A 91 12.20 8.97 9.99
N LEU A 92 12.16 9.44 8.74
CA LEU A 92 10.91 9.82 8.09
C LEU A 92 10.32 8.67 7.28
N GLY A 93 11.11 7.70 6.81
CA GLY A 93 10.60 6.60 5.97
C GLY A 93 9.85 7.15 4.75
N ALA A 94 10.55 7.92 3.92
CA ALA A 94 9.93 8.57 2.75
C ALA A 94 9.51 7.53 1.70
N THR A 95 10.40 6.59 1.38
CA THR A 95 10.07 5.41 0.56
C THR A 95 9.27 4.35 1.32
N ASP A 96 9.34 4.40 2.66
CA ASP A 96 9.03 3.32 3.60
C ASP A 96 8.02 3.78 4.70
N SER A 97 6.73 3.95 4.41
CA SER A 97 6.04 3.90 3.11
C SER A 97 5.20 5.17 2.87
N ALA A 98 5.77 6.36 3.12
CA ALA A 98 5.06 7.63 2.91
C ALA A 98 4.67 7.86 1.44
N VAL A 99 5.56 7.55 0.50
CA VAL A 99 5.27 7.62 -0.94
C VAL A 99 4.18 6.63 -1.35
N PRO A 100 4.24 5.33 -1.01
CA PRO A 100 3.10 4.41 -1.20
C PRO A 100 1.77 4.95 -0.67
N CYS A 101 1.74 5.47 0.56
CA CYS A 101 0.53 6.07 1.13
C CYS A 101 0.00 7.23 0.27
N ALA A 102 0.89 8.15 -0.13
CA ALA A 102 0.53 9.28 -0.97
C ALA A 102 0.07 8.85 -2.37
N MET A 103 0.65 7.78 -2.93
CA MET A 103 0.23 7.20 -4.21
C MET A 103 -1.19 6.65 -4.15
N LEU A 104 -1.58 5.97 -3.07
CA LEU A 104 -2.95 5.46 -2.90
C LEU A 104 -3.96 6.61 -2.75
N LEU A 105 -3.61 7.66 -1.99
CA LEU A 105 -4.45 8.86 -1.86
C LEU A 105 -4.56 9.65 -3.15
N GLU A 106 -3.50 9.72 -3.96
CA GLU A 106 -3.53 10.33 -5.28
C GLU A 106 -4.38 9.51 -6.26
N LEU A 107 -4.26 8.19 -6.24
CA LEU A 107 -5.08 7.31 -7.08
C LEU A 107 -6.57 7.51 -6.80
N ALA A 108 -6.96 7.47 -5.51
CA ALA A 108 -8.36 7.65 -5.12
C ALA A 108 -8.92 9.00 -5.59
N ARG A 109 -8.10 10.07 -5.54
CA ARG A 109 -8.49 11.42 -5.96
C ARG A 109 -8.50 11.59 -7.47
N ALA A 110 -7.48 11.09 -8.16
CA ALA A 110 -7.33 11.23 -9.60
C ALA A 110 -8.40 10.47 -10.37
N LEU A 111 -8.90 9.37 -9.79
CA LEU A 111 -9.94 8.52 -10.37
C LEU A 111 -11.32 8.75 -9.74
N ASP A 112 -11.54 9.84 -9.00
CA ASP A 112 -12.75 10.02 -8.18
C ASP A 112 -14.04 9.93 -9.03
N GLN A 113 -14.06 10.56 -10.21
CA GLN A 113 -15.23 10.56 -11.11
C GLN A 113 -15.48 9.19 -11.75
N GLU A 114 -14.41 8.50 -12.15
CA GLU A 114 -14.47 7.12 -12.59
C GLU A 114 -15.06 6.25 -11.46
N LEU A 115 -14.52 6.34 -10.25
CA LEU A 115 -14.95 5.51 -9.11
C LEU A 115 -16.39 5.78 -8.69
N ILE A 116 -16.92 6.99 -8.86
CA ILE A 116 -18.37 7.29 -8.75
C ILE A 116 -19.16 6.46 -9.77
N THR A 117 -18.76 6.53 -11.05
CA THR A 117 -19.41 5.79 -12.14
C THR A 117 -19.39 4.28 -11.89
N LEU A 118 -18.25 3.76 -11.41
CA LEU A 118 -18.12 2.36 -11.02
C LEU A 118 -19.12 2.02 -9.91
N LYS A 119 -19.17 2.80 -8.83
CA LYS A 119 -20.03 2.54 -7.67
C LYS A 119 -21.51 2.59 -8.03
N ASP A 120 -21.94 3.55 -8.85
CA ASP A 120 -23.32 3.71 -9.31
C ASP A 120 -23.80 2.51 -10.15
N SER A 121 -22.89 1.83 -10.84
CA SER A 121 -23.19 0.59 -11.58
C SER A 121 -23.46 -0.62 -10.68
N SER A 122 -23.34 -0.49 -9.34
CA SER A 122 -23.50 -1.56 -8.35
C SER A 122 -22.67 -2.80 -8.67
N PRO A 123 -21.32 -2.67 -8.75
CA PRO A 123 -20.47 -3.70 -9.32
C PRO A 123 -20.26 -4.83 -8.32
N ASP A 124 -20.08 -6.06 -8.83
CA ASP A 124 -19.68 -7.20 -8.00
C ASP A 124 -18.22 -7.09 -7.52
N LEU A 125 -17.38 -6.34 -8.27
CA LEU A 125 -15.98 -6.03 -7.98
C LEU A 125 -15.82 -4.55 -7.63
N SER A 126 -15.27 -4.25 -6.45
CA SER A 126 -14.97 -2.89 -5.99
C SER A 126 -13.46 -2.68 -5.76
N LEU A 127 -13.10 -1.50 -5.30
CA LEU A 127 -11.76 -1.13 -4.87
C LEU A 127 -11.73 -0.98 -3.34
N GLN A 128 -10.68 -1.48 -2.71
CA GLN A 128 -10.40 -1.30 -1.29
C GLN A 128 -8.95 -0.84 -1.11
N LEU A 129 -8.76 0.14 -0.23
CA LEU A 129 -7.45 0.64 0.19
C LEU A 129 -7.23 0.25 1.65
N ILE A 130 -6.04 -0.24 1.96
CA ILE A 130 -5.64 -0.58 3.33
C ILE A 130 -4.33 0.12 3.67
N PHE A 131 -4.33 0.86 4.77
CA PHE A 131 -3.14 1.48 5.35
C PHE A 131 -2.87 0.79 6.69
N PHE A 132 -1.89 -0.10 6.71
CA PHE A 132 -1.52 -0.86 7.91
C PHE A 132 -0.74 -0.02 8.92
N ASP A 133 -0.94 -0.32 10.20
CA ASP A 133 -0.14 0.23 11.30
C ASP A 133 0.76 -0.86 11.90
N GLY A 134 1.97 -0.49 12.29
CA GLY A 134 2.94 -1.39 12.90
C GLY A 134 3.35 -2.53 11.98
N GLU A 135 3.65 -2.24 10.71
CA GLU A 135 4.40 -3.17 9.87
C GLU A 135 5.78 -3.42 10.51
N GLU A 136 6.41 -2.33 10.93
CA GLU A 136 7.79 -2.34 11.35
C GLU A 136 7.99 -3.06 12.69
N ALA A 137 9.15 -3.73 12.79
CA ALA A 137 9.65 -4.18 14.08
C ALA A 137 10.03 -2.98 14.94
N LEU A 138 9.57 -2.97 16.19
CA LEU A 138 9.89 -1.92 17.16
C LEU A 138 11.30 -2.10 17.73
N TYR A 139 11.78 -3.34 17.83
CA TYR A 139 13.14 -3.64 18.30
C TYR A 139 13.90 -4.57 17.34
N GLN A 140 13.39 -5.77 17.10
CA GLN A 140 14.01 -6.76 16.23
C GLN A 140 12.95 -7.53 15.46
N TRP A 141 13.11 -7.58 14.13
CA TRP A 141 12.19 -8.31 13.26
C TRP A 141 12.08 -9.78 13.67
N THR A 142 10.89 -10.15 14.14
CA THR A 142 10.51 -11.52 14.49
C THR A 142 9.05 -11.75 14.15
N SER A 143 8.56 -12.99 14.22
CA SER A 143 7.13 -13.30 13.98
C SER A 143 6.15 -12.61 14.95
N THR A 144 6.65 -12.05 16.06
CA THR A 144 5.86 -11.35 17.09
C THR A 144 6.18 -9.86 17.21
N ASP A 145 7.33 -9.43 16.69
CA ASP A 145 7.76 -8.02 16.62
C ASP A 145 7.94 -7.63 15.14
N SER A 146 6.81 -7.59 14.45
CA SER A 146 6.58 -7.14 13.07
C SER A 146 5.11 -7.37 12.72
N LEU A 147 4.63 -6.75 11.65
CA LEU A 147 3.36 -7.07 10.99
C LEU A 147 2.16 -7.03 11.96
N TYR A 148 2.16 -6.12 12.93
CA TYR A 148 1.14 -6.04 13.97
C TYR A 148 -0.25 -5.83 13.35
N GLY A 149 -0.36 -4.80 12.50
CA GLY A 149 -1.58 -4.43 11.81
C GLY A 149 -2.11 -5.51 10.87
N SER A 150 -1.26 -5.99 9.97
CA SER A 150 -1.64 -7.01 8.99
C SER A 150 -1.96 -8.36 9.61
N ARG A 151 -1.24 -8.81 10.64
CA ARG A 151 -1.59 -10.06 11.37
C ARG A 151 -2.97 -9.94 12.02
N HIS A 152 -3.26 -8.80 12.65
CA HIS A 152 -4.57 -8.55 13.24
C HIS A 152 -5.67 -8.53 12.19
N LEU A 153 -5.51 -7.73 11.13
CA LEU A 153 -6.54 -7.54 10.12
C LEU A 153 -6.81 -8.82 9.32
N ALA A 154 -5.77 -9.57 8.93
CA ALA A 154 -5.96 -10.83 8.22
C ALA A 154 -6.74 -11.86 9.05
N LYS A 155 -6.51 -11.90 10.38
CA LYS A 155 -7.30 -12.74 11.29
C LYS A 155 -8.75 -12.27 11.37
N LYS A 156 -8.97 -10.97 11.60
CA LYS A 156 -10.32 -10.38 11.65
C LYS A 156 -11.10 -10.64 10.36
N MET A 157 -10.46 -10.49 9.20
CA MET A 157 -11.08 -10.74 7.89
C MET A 157 -11.42 -12.21 7.67
N GLU A 158 -10.62 -13.14 8.19
CA GLU A 158 -10.95 -14.58 8.16
C GLU A 158 -12.19 -14.91 9.00
N GLU A 159 -12.35 -14.25 10.13
CA GLU A 159 -13.45 -14.46 11.08
C GLU A 159 -14.74 -13.71 10.69
N THR A 160 -14.68 -12.82 9.70
CA THR A 160 -15.82 -11.99 9.28
C THR A 160 -16.50 -12.56 8.03
N VAL A 161 -17.74 -13.00 8.17
CA VAL A 161 -18.56 -13.53 7.07
C VAL A 161 -18.72 -12.50 5.94
N HIS A 162 -18.54 -12.93 4.70
CA HIS A 162 -18.73 -12.09 3.52
C HIS A 162 -19.04 -12.94 2.27
N PRO A 163 -20.09 -12.60 1.48
CA PRO A 163 -21.04 -11.51 1.71
C PRO A 163 -21.99 -11.78 2.90
N PRO A 164 -22.73 -10.76 3.40
CA PRO A 164 -23.69 -10.96 4.48
C PRO A 164 -24.67 -12.12 4.19
N GLY A 165 -24.77 -13.05 5.13
CA GLY A 165 -25.60 -14.26 5.01
C GLY A 165 -24.92 -15.46 4.36
N ALA A 166 -23.66 -15.35 3.92
CA ALA A 166 -22.89 -16.51 3.49
C ALA A 166 -22.58 -17.46 4.65
N THR A 167 -22.42 -18.75 4.35
CA THR A 167 -22.16 -19.80 5.36
C THR A 167 -20.75 -20.40 5.28
N ASP A 168 -20.03 -20.13 4.20
CA ASP A 168 -18.78 -20.81 3.82
C ASP A 168 -17.68 -19.84 3.36
N THR A 169 -17.96 -18.54 3.34
CA THR A 169 -17.05 -17.50 2.83
C THR A 169 -16.91 -16.34 3.82
N ASN A 170 -15.75 -15.69 3.77
CA ASN A 170 -15.34 -14.59 4.66
C ASN A 170 -14.68 -13.46 3.86
N LEU A 171 -14.31 -12.37 4.51
CA LEU A 171 -13.76 -11.20 3.82
C LEU A 171 -12.50 -11.51 2.99
N LEU A 172 -11.69 -12.50 3.39
CA LEU A 172 -10.50 -12.91 2.62
C LEU A 172 -10.86 -13.52 1.26
N HIS A 173 -11.96 -14.29 1.18
CA HIS A 173 -12.45 -14.84 -0.09
C HIS A 173 -12.91 -13.75 -1.07
N GLY A 174 -13.27 -12.58 -0.55
CA GLY A 174 -13.60 -11.41 -1.35
C GLY A 174 -12.38 -10.66 -1.89
N ILE A 175 -11.14 -10.97 -1.45
CA ILE A 175 -9.94 -10.32 -1.97
C ILE A 175 -9.54 -10.97 -3.29
N ASP A 176 -9.77 -10.23 -4.37
CA ASP A 176 -9.53 -10.69 -5.72
C ASP A 176 -8.04 -10.74 -6.01
N LEU A 177 -7.37 -9.63 -5.73
CA LEU A 177 -5.93 -9.47 -5.79
C LEU A 177 -5.53 -8.50 -4.69
N PHE A 178 -4.50 -8.85 -3.94
CA PHE A 178 -3.87 -8.00 -2.95
C PHE A 178 -2.59 -7.40 -3.53
N VAL A 179 -2.61 -6.11 -3.84
CA VAL A 179 -1.46 -5.38 -4.38
C VAL A 179 -0.82 -4.58 -3.24
N LEU A 180 0.34 -5.02 -2.77
CA LEU A 180 1.09 -4.34 -1.71
C LEU A 180 2.16 -3.45 -2.33
N LEU A 181 2.18 -2.18 -1.95
CA LEU A 181 3.18 -1.20 -2.36
C LEU A 181 4.10 -0.92 -1.18
N ASP A 182 5.40 -1.11 -1.38
CA ASP A 182 6.41 -0.87 -0.35
C ASP A 182 7.75 -0.44 -0.98
N LEU A 183 8.52 0.36 -0.22
CA LEU A 183 9.83 0.90 -0.58
C LEU A 183 9.87 1.60 -1.96
N ILE A 184 8.81 2.32 -2.30
CA ILE A 184 8.68 3.04 -3.58
C ILE A 184 9.10 4.50 -3.38
N GLY A 185 9.94 5.03 -4.26
CA GLY A 185 10.24 6.47 -4.30
C GLY A 185 11.66 6.81 -4.72
N ALA A 186 12.58 5.85 -4.60
CA ALA A 186 13.92 5.96 -5.15
C ALA A 186 13.92 5.87 -6.69
N SER A 187 14.99 6.35 -7.32
CA SER A 187 15.16 6.33 -8.77
C SER A 187 15.28 4.90 -9.33
N THR A 188 14.61 4.62 -10.44
CA THR A 188 14.79 3.38 -11.24
C THR A 188 14.56 2.05 -10.49
N PRO A 189 13.46 1.90 -9.70
CA PRO A 189 13.16 0.67 -8.98
C PRO A 189 12.95 -0.49 -9.95
N ARG A 190 13.22 -1.72 -9.49
CA ARG A 190 12.99 -2.95 -10.27
C ARG A 190 12.05 -3.88 -9.51
N PHE A 191 10.84 -4.06 -10.02
CA PHE A 191 9.85 -4.97 -9.48
C PHE A 191 9.95 -6.32 -10.18
N GLY A 192 10.46 -7.32 -9.47
CA GLY A 192 10.59 -8.70 -9.92
C GLY A 192 9.38 -9.58 -9.57
N ASN A 193 9.37 -10.80 -10.09
CA ASN A 193 8.34 -11.79 -9.83
C ASN A 193 8.63 -12.60 -8.55
N GLN A 194 7.89 -12.29 -7.49
CA GLN A 194 7.92 -13.05 -6.21
C GLN A 194 6.94 -14.24 -6.21
N PHE A 195 5.82 -14.14 -6.93
CA PHE A 195 4.72 -15.10 -6.88
C PHE A 195 4.27 -15.51 -8.29
N PRO A 196 4.59 -16.75 -8.73
CA PRO A 196 4.24 -17.21 -10.07
C PRO A 196 2.74 -17.13 -10.41
N ASN A 197 1.85 -17.32 -9.43
CA ASN A 197 0.39 -17.30 -9.61
C ASN A 197 -0.20 -15.89 -9.88
N THR A 198 0.56 -14.82 -9.63
CA THR A 198 0.17 -13.44 -9.92
C THR A 198 1.07 -12.74 -10.94
N ALA A 199 2.07 -13.43 -11.50
CA ALA A 199 3.00 -12.92 -12.51
C ALA A 199 2.30 -12.27 -13.72
N LYS A 200 1.10 -12.75 -14.09
CA LYS A 200 0.31 -12.15 -15.18
C LYS A 200 -0.05 -10.68 -14.91
N TRP A 201 -0.24 -10.28 -13.66
CA TRP A 201 -0.55 -8.90 -13.28
C TRP A 201 0.70 -8.02 -13.31
N LEU A 202 1.86 -8.57 -12.94
CA LEU A 202 3.14 -7.90 -13.15
C LEU A 202 3.42 -7.68 -14.65
N SER A 203 3.06 -8.64 -15.52
CA SER A 203 3.11 -8.45 -16.97
C SER A 203 2.14 -7.37 -17.47
N ARG A 204 0.97 -7.20 -16.85
CA ARG A 204 0.06 -6.09 -17.17
C ARG A 204 0.71 -4.74 -16.85
N LEU A 205 1.36 -4.61 -15.69
CA LEU A 205 2.08 -3.39 -15.33
C LEU A 205 3.20 -3.06 -16.34
N GLN A 206 3.99 -4.06 -16.77
CA GLN A 206 4.99 -3.84 -17.83
C GLN A 206 4.35 -3.40 -19.16
N ASN A 207 3.21 -3.97 -19.54
CA ASN A 207 2.53 -3.58 -20.77
C ASN A 207 2.01 -2.13 -20.70
N ILE A 208 1.49 -1.71 -19.54
CA ILE A 208 1.07 -0.33 -19.30
C ILE A 208 2.28 0.61 -19.36
N GLU A 209 3.38 0.27 -18.70
CA GLU A 209 4.64 1.01 -18.77
C GLU A 209 5.10 1.22 -20.21
N ARG A 210 5.17 0.15 -21.01
CA ARG A 210 5.53 0.22 -22.44
C ARG A 210 4.60 1.13 -23.23
N ARG A 211 3.27 1.04 -22.99
CA ARG A 211 2.27 1.86 -23.68
C ARG A 211 2.44 3.34 -23.34
N LEU A 212 2.58 3.68 -22.05
CA LEU A 212 2.77 5.05 -21.61
C LEU A 212 4.11 5.62 -22.09
N HIS A 213 5.18 4.82 -22.10
CA HIS A 213 6.46 5.22 -22.68
C HIS A 213 6.33 5.53 -24.18
N ALA A 214 5.70 4.65 -24.97
CA ALA A 214 5.51 4.85 -26.40
C ALA A 214 4.66 6.11 -26.73
N MET A 215 3.79 6.51 -25.81
CA MET A 215 2.97 7.73 -25.91
C MET A 215 3.67 8.99 -25.39
N GLY A 216 4.91 8.88 -24.90
CA GLY A 216 5.65 10.00 -24.30
C GLY A 216 5.02 10.53 -23.00
N GLN A 217 4.32 9.66 -22.25
CA GLN A 217 3.59 10.04 -21.02
C GLN A 217 4.40 9.80 -19.74
N LEU A 218 5.61 9.25 -19.86
CA LEU A 218 6.52 9.00 -18.74
C LEU A 218 7.70 9.98 -18.79
N GLU A 219 8.08 10.49 -17.62
CA GLU A 219 9.14 11.48 -17.41
C GLU A 219 10.45 10.78 -17.06
N ASP A 220 11.59 11.25 -17.60
CA ASP A 220 12.92 10.65 -17.36
C ASP A 220 12.98 9.11 -17.51
N HIS A 221 12.26 8.59 -18.52
CA HIS A 221 12.09 7.16 -18.79
C HIS A 221 12.71 6.77 -20.14
N PRO A 222 14.05 6.60 -20.22
CA PRO A 222 14.80 6.49 -21.49
C PRO A 222 14.56 5.22 -22.30
N ILE A 223 14.04 4.14 -21.70
CA ILE A 223 13.85 2.84 -22.38
C ILE A 223 12.43 2.33 -22.16
N ALA A 224 11.93 1.46 -23.04
CA ALA A 224 10.51 1.02 -22.99
C ALA A 224 10.12 0.19 -21.75
N VAL A 225 11.11 -0.41 -21.06
CA VAL A 225 10.91 -1.17 -19.82
C VAL A 225 12.05 -0.84 -18.87
N GLN A 226 11.70 -0.26 -17.73
CA GLN A 226 12.61 0.16 -16.68
C GLN A 226 12.23 -0.45 -15.33
N TYR A 227 10.93 -0.47 -15.01
CA TYR A 227 10.42 -0.77 -13.68
C TYR A 227 9.97 -2.21 -13.50
N PHE A 228 9.15 -2.76 -14.41
CA PHE A 228 8.47 -4.05 -14.18
C PHE A 228 9.12 -5.21 -14.95
N TRP A 229 9.54 -6.25 -14.22
CA TRP A 229 10.32 -7.37 -14.76
C TRP A 229 9.66 -8.73 -14.42
N PRO A 230 8.54 -9.10 -15.08
CA PRO A 230 7.82 -10.35 -14.79
C PRO A 230 8.64 -11.62 -15.05
N GLY A 231 9.65 -11.54 -15.92
CA GLY A 231 10.58 -12.62 -16.21
C GLY A 231 11.80 -12.70 -15.28
N LEU A 232 11.91 -11.81 -14.29
CA LEU A 232 12.98 -11.81 -13.28
C LEU A 232 12.45 -12.41 -11.98
N PRO A 233 12.74 -13.68 -11.66
CA PRO A 233 12.41 -14.24 -10.35
C PRO A 233 13.24 -13.53 -9.27
N VAL A 234 12.59 -13.18 -8.17
CA VAL A 234 13.25 -12.62 -6.98
C VAL A 234 12.78 -13.37 -5.73
N GLY A 235 13.61 -13.35 -4.67
CA GLY A 235 13.27 -14.01 -3.41
C GLY A 235 12.08 -13.34 -2.73
N PRO A 236 11.26 -14.09 -1.95
CA PRO A 236 10.19 -13.50 -1.18
C PRO A 236 10.75 -12.63 -0.05
N VAL A 237 10.07 -11.52 0.22
CA VAL A 237 10.32 -10.62 1.35
C VAL A 237 9.20 -10.82 2.38
N GLU A 238 9.52 -10.77 3.67
CA GLU A 238 8.47 -10.71 4.70
C GLU A 238 7.95 -9.28 4.81
N ASP A 239 6.64 -9.12 4.69
CA ASP A 239 5.94 -7.83 4.70
C ASP A 239 4.44 -8.11 4.96
N ASP A 240 3.58 -7.08 5.02
CA ASP A 240 2.18 -7.10 5.40
C ASP A 240 1.30 -8.03 4.57
N HIS A 241 1.75 -8.47 3.41
CA HIS A 241 1.03 -9.47 2.62
C HIS A 241 1.12 -10.87 3.23
N LYS A 242 2.13 -11.17 4.06
CA LYS A 242 2.42 -12.52 4.56
C LYS A 242 1.25 -13.15 5.32
N PRO A 243 0.54 -12.46 6.25
CA PRO A 243 -0.64 -13.01 6.91
C PRO A 243 -1.79 -13.34 5.96
N PHE A 244 -1.95 -12.57 4.87
CA PHE A 244 -2.98 -12.81 3.85
C PHE A 244 -2.59 -13.96 2.92
N LEU A 245 -1.33 -13.98 2.46
CA LEU A 245 -0.77 -15.02 1.61
C LEU A 245 -0.90 -16.40 2.27
N ASN A 246 -0.57 -16.51 3.56
CA ASN A 246 -0.69 -17.74 4.34
C ASN A 246 -2.14 -18.26 4.45
N LYS A 247 -3.13 -17.40 4.19
CA LYS A 247 -4.56 -17.71 4.18
C LYS A 247 -5.12 -17.86 2.75
N GLY A 248 -4.25 -17.96 1.74
CA GLY A 248 -4.63 -18.26 0.35
C GLY A 248 -4.94 -17.03 -0.51
N VAL A 249 -4.75 -15.81 -0.01
CA VAL A 249 -4.96 -14.60 -0.80
C VAL A 249 -3.88 -14.48 -1.88
N ARG A 250 -4.29 -14.10 -3.10
CA ARG A 250 -3.37 -13.85 -4.22
C ARG A 250 -2.68 -12.50 -4.03
N VAL A 251 -1.35 -12.50 -3.98
CA VAL A 251 -0.55 -11.30 -3.73
C VAL A 251 0.23 -10.88 -4.96
N LEU A 252 0.18 -9.60 -5.30
CA LEU A 252 1.13 -8.92 -6.18
C LEU A 252 1.94 -7.96 -5.31
N HIS A 253 3.20 -8.29 -5.05
CA HIS A 253 4.05 -7.50 -4.16
C HIS A 253 4.93 -6.55 -4.97
N LEU A 254 4.60 -5.26 -4.93
CA LEU A 254 5.30 -4.17 -5.59
C LEU A 254 6.32 -3.54 -4.64
N ILE A 255 7.38 -4.29 -4.38
CA ILE A 255 8.58 -3.86 -3.66
C ILE A 255 9.79 -4.02 -4.60
N PRO A 256 10.69 -3.04 -4.71
CA PRO A 256 11.86 -3.15 -5.56
C PRO A 256 12.85 -4.20 -5.05
N THR A 257 13.62 -4.79 -5.96
CA THR A 257 14.79 -5.63 -5.63
C THR A 257 15.96 -5.23 -6.54
N PRO A 258 17.07 -4.70 -5.99
CA PRO A 258 17.34 -4.46 -4.56
C PRO A 258 16.45 -3.35 -3.96
N PHE A 259 16.39 -3.28 -2.63
CA PHE A 259 15.76 -2.17 -1.90
C PHE A 259 16.46 -0.83 -2.19
N PRO A 260 15.80 0.32 -1.98
CA PRO A 260 16.44 1.62 -2.03
C PRO A 260 17.72 1.65 -1.19
N SER A 261 18.77 2.31 -1.68
CA SER A 261 20.04 2.43 -0.93
C SER A 261 19.89 3.17 0.40
N VAL A 262 18.80 3.92 0.56
CA VAL A 262 18.45 4.67 1.78
C VAL A 262 17.61 3.86 2.76
N TRP A 263 17.18 2.65 2.42
CA TRP A 263 16.34 1.81 3.27
C TRP A 263 16.91 1.66 4.69
N HIS A 264 16.08 1.93 5.70
CA HIS A 264 16.43 1.93 7.14
C HIS A 264 17.62 2.85 7.50
N THR A 265 17.81 3.92 6.73
CA THR A 265 18.72 5.02 7.05
C THR A 265 17.94 6.33 7.21
N PHE A 266 18.49 7.29 7.95
CA PHE A 266 17.87 8.62 8.07
C PHE A 266 17.95 9.46 6.78
N ASP A 267 18.61 8.92 5.74
CA ASP A 267 18.61 9.52 4.40
C ASP A 267 17.36 9.11 3.61
N ASP A 268 16.50 8.23 4.13
CA ASP A 268 15.16 7.97 3.58
C ASP A 268 14.21 9.15 3.90
N ASN A 269 14.40 10.22 3.15
CA ASN A 269 13.78 11.53 3.34
C ASN A 269 13.36 12.14 1.98
N GLU A 270 12.74 13.32 1.99
CA GLU A 270 12.23 13.97 0.77
C GLU A 270 13.31 14.19 -0.31
N GLU A 271 14.52 14.56 0.09
CA GLU A 271 15.59 14.97 -0.81
C GLU A 271 16.11 13.81 -1.68
N ASN A 272 15.98 12.57 -1.18
CA ASN A 272 16.41 11.36 -1.87
C ASN A 272 15.30 10.69 -2.69
N LEU A 273 14.12 11.30 -2.78
CA LEU A 273 13.04 10.82 -3.63
C LEU A 273 13.21 11.29 -5.08
N ASP A 274 12.92 10.40 -6.03
CA ASP A 274 12.91 10.68 -7.45
C ASP A 274 11.50 11.03 -7.93
N ARG A 275 11.25 12.34 -8.14
CA ARG A 275 9.91 12.86 -8.49
C ARG A 275 9.36 12.24 -9.78
N ALA A 276 10.18 12.09 -10.80
CA ALA A 276 9.78 11.53 -12.09
C ALA A 276 9.34 10.06 -11.95
N THR A 277 10.12 9.24 -11.22
CA THR A 277 9.76 7.85 -10.92
C THR A 277 8.46 7.75 -10.16
N VAL A 278 8.25 8.55 -9.10
CA VAL A 278 6.99 8.51 -8.34
C VAL A 278 5.80 8.85 -9.24
N GLN A 279 5.90 9.92 -10.05
CA GLN A 279 4.84 10.32 -10.98
C GLN A 279 4.55 9.23 -12.03
N ASN A 280 5.59 8.62 -12.59
CA ASN A 280 5.44 7.53 -13.56
C ASN A 280 4.72 6.33 -12.95
N LEU A 281 5.13 5.91 -11.75
CA LEU A 281 4.52 4.78 -11.06
C LEU A 281 3.07 5.08 -10.65
N SER A 282 2.76 6.32 -10.24
CA SER A 282 1.37 6.74 -10.01
C SER A 282 0.52 6.62 -11.26
N LYS A 283 0.99 7.11 -12.42
CA LYS A 283 0.27 6.99 -13.71
C LYS A 283 0.06 5.52 -14.10
N ILE A 284 1.09 4.68 -13.96
CA ILE A 284 1.00 3.25 -14.27
C ILE A 284 -0.01 2.54 -13.36
N LEU A 285 0.00 2.84 -12.05
CA LEU A 285 -0.93 2.26 -11.09
C LEU A 285 -2.38 2.69 -11.35
N GLN A 286 -2.61 3.97 -11.68
CA GLN A 286 -3.95 4.48 -12.04
C GLN A 286 -4.51 3.72 -13.25
N VAL A 287 -3.71 3.58 -14.30
CA VAL A 287 -4.12 2.82 -15.50
C VAL A 287 -4.34 1.34 -15.18
N PHE A 288 -3.50 0.74 -14.32
CA PHE A 288 -3.67 -0.65 -13.89
C PHE A 288 -5.01 -0.85 -13.18
N VAL A 289 -5.38 0.06 -12.28
CA VAL A 289 -6.65 0.00 -11.56
C VAL A 289 -7.84 0.14 -12.50
N LEU A 290 -7.82 1.11 -13.41
CA LEU A 290 -8.88 1.28 -14.41
C LEU A 290 -9.03 0.01 -15.27
N GLU A 291 -7.93 -0.54 -15.79
CA GLU A 291 -7.97 -1.78 -16.57
C GLU A 291 -8.47 -2.98 -15.75
N TYR A 292 -8.13 -3.08 -14.46
CA TYR A 292 -8.59 -4.17 -13.60
C TYR A 292 -10.10 -4.08 -13.31
N LEU A 293 -10.60 -2.84 -13.13
CA LEU A 293 -12.01 -2.56 -12.85
C LEU A 293 -12.87 -2.51 -14.12
N ASN A 294 -12.28 -2.74 -15.30
CA ASN A 294 -12.91 -2.68 -16.63
C ASN A 294 -13.52 -1.32 -16.96
N MET A 295 -12.74 -0.27 -16.72
CA MET A 295 -13.10 1.13 -16.94
C MET A 295 -12.25 1.77 -18.03
#